data_AF-A0A7J7FG56-F1
#
_entry.id   AF-A0A7J7FG56-F1
#
_cell.length_a   1.000
_cell.length_b   1.000
_cell.length_c   1.000
_cell.angle_alpha   90.00
_cell.angle_beta   90.00
_cell.angle_gamma   90.00
#
_symmetry.space_group_name_H-M   'P 1'
#
loop_
_entity.id
_entity.type
_entity.pdbx_description
1 polymer ?
#
loop_
_entity_poly.entity_id
_entity_poly.type
_entity_poly.pdbx_seq_one_letter_code
_entity_poly.pdbx_strand_id
1 'polypeptide(L)'
;MSGNWNPSPPVITHWGDEASSAFRLVIPPHMSVKPWLIFQESRDGSRDSLSSGPGYECVGITADNLCLAPWSVVQAQCVKTETEFYRRSRSEIVTGEGHTMGALYWQLNDIWQAPSWASLEYGGKWKMLHYFARHFFAPLLPVGFENQDVFFIYGVSDLHSDCKVTLTVRVHAWSSLEPLCSRDTKHLVMKVGEAVLLYREPVPKLLERCGRCTRQSCVVSFHLSAAGRLLSPTNYHFLSSLKEAVGLQKANITAVVSRHGGTFVFDLETSAVAPFVWLDVGSIPGRFSDNGFLMTEKTRAVVFHPWKPTSKRELEQSLQVTSLTDIY
;
A
#
# COMPACT_ATOMS: atom_id res chain seq x y z
N MET A 1 -66.23 25.30 22.92
CA MET A 1 -66.27 24.69 21.57
C MET A 1 -65.08 25.23 20.77
N SER A 2 -64.38 24.33 20.07
CA SER A 2 -63.23 24.51 19.13
C SER A 2 -62.02 25.30 19.66
N GLY A 3 -60.82 24.75 19.89
CA GLY A 3 -60.16 23.64 19.22
C GLY A 3 -59.35 24.14 18.02
N ASN A 4 -58.06 24.40 18.21
CA ASN A 4 -57.03 24.24 17.18
C ASN A 4 -55.65 24.09 17.83
N TRP A 5 -55.14 22.86 17.77
CA TRP A 5 -53.75 22.48 17.94
C TRP A 5 -53.09 22.46 16.55
N ASN A 6 -51.87 22.96 16.41
CA ASN A 6 -50.85 22.13 15.77
C ASN A 6 -49.42 22.55 16.20
N PRO A 7 -48.54 21.59 16.53
CA PRO A 7 -47.28 21.79 17.23
C PRO A 7 -46.06 21.87 16.30
N SER A 8 -44.95 22.29 16.90
CA SER A 8 -43.57 22.33 16.38
C SER A 8 -43.11 21.04 15.69
N PRO A 9 -42.21 21.11 14.70
CA PRO A 9 -41.67 19.92 14.03
C PRO A 9 -40.79 19.09 14.99
N PRO A 10 -40.81 17.74 14.87
CA PRO A 10 -40.07 16.86 15.77
C PRO A 10 -38.56 16.87 15.47
N VAL A 11 -37.78 16.84 16.54
CA VAL A 11 -36.36 16.49 16.54
C VAL A 11 -36.25 15.01 16.19
N ILE A 12 -35.62 14.68 15.06
CA ILE A 12 -35.36 13.29 14.66
C ILE A 12 -34.03 12.86 15.31
N THR A 13 -34.13 12.21 16.47
CA THR A 13 -33.08 11.35 17.04
C THR A 13 -33.37 9.91 16.62
N HIS A 14 -32.84 9.45 15.49
CA HIS A 14 -32.56 8.04 15.16
C HIS A 14 -32.00 7.96 13.73
N TRP A 15 -30.69 7.80 13.60
CA TRP A 15 -30.06 7.28 12.39
C TRP A 15 -29.59 5.86 12.70
N GLY A 16 -30.38 4.88 12.29
CA GLY A 16 -30.06 3.46 12.42
C GLY A 16 -30.80 2.69 11.33
N ASP A 17 -30.04 1.87 10.61
CA ASP A 17 -30.50 0.70 9.84
C ASP A 17 -31.10 0.85 8.42
N GLU A 18 -30.78 1.90 7.65
CA GLU A 18 -31.15 1.95 6.21
C GLU A 18 -29.99 2.27 5.24
N ALA A 19 -28.77 1.79 5.52
CA ALA A 19 -27.64 1.83 4.57
C ALA A 19 -27.12 0.44 4.15
N SER A 20 -27.82 -0.64 4.52
CA SER A 20 -27.32 -2.03 4.40
C SER A 20 -27.80 -2.77 3.14
N SER A 21 -28.49 -2.09 2.22
CA SER A 21 -29.15 -2.74 1.08
C SER A 21 -29.02 -1.96 -0.23
N ALA A 22 -27.78 -1.71 -0.66
CA ALA A 22 -27.52 -1.32 -2.03
C ALA A 22 -26.32 -2.11 -2.59
N PHE A 23 -26.53 -2.73 -3.76
CA PHE A 23 -25.59 -3.49 -4.59
C PHE A 23 -25.40 -4.99 -4.28
N ARG A 24 -26.39 -5.79 -4.71
CA ARG A 24 -26.12 -7.15 -5.22
C ARG A 24 -25.52 -7.02 -6.62
N LEU A 25 -24.21 -7.22 -6.76
CA LEU A 25 -23.64 -7.56 -8.07
C LEU A 25 -24.23 -8.92 -8.49
N VAL A 26 -24.73 -9.03 -9.72
CA VAL A 26 -25.23 -10.30 -10.26
C VAL A 26 -24.03 -11.23 -10.50
N ILE A 27 -23.73 -12.06 -9.52
CA ILE A 27 -22.78 -13.17 -9.61
C ILE A 27 -23.59 -14.43 -9.95
N PRO A 28 -23.19 -15.26 -10.93
CA PRO A 28 -23.87 -16.54 -11.21
C PRO A 28 -23.98 -17.40 -9.94
N PRO A 29 -25.07 -18.17 -9.75
CA PRO A 29 -25.42 -18.80 -8.47
C PRO A 29 -24.46 -19.89 -7.96
N HIS A 30 -23.32 -20.12 -8.63
CA HIS A 30 -22.30 -21.09 -8.23
C HIS A 30 -20.94 -20.48 -7.83
N MET A 31 -20.82 -19.15 -7.75
CA MET A 31 -19.62 -18.46 -7.26
C MET A 31 -19.92 -17.82 -5.90
N SER A 32 -19.50 -18.47 -4.81
CA SER A 32 -19.50 -17.84 -3.49
C SER A 32 -18.18 -17.10 -3.32
N VAL A 33 -18.14 -15.83 -3.71
CA VAL A 33 -17.07 -14.92 -3.29
C VAL A 33 -17.69 -14.00 -2.26
N LYS A 34 -17.42 -14.24 -0.97
CA LYS A 34 -17.85 -13.33 0.10
C LYS A 34 -16.87 -12.16 0.14
N PRO A 35 -17.28 -10.91 -0.15
CA PRO A 35 -16.44 -9.75 0.07
C PRO A 35 -16.49 -9.42 1.57
N TRP A 36 -15.43 -9.75 2.31
CA TRP A 36 -15.29 -9.38 3.72
C TRP A 36 -14.20 -8.32 3.88
N LEU A 37 -14.63 -7.07 3.88
CA LEU A 37 -14.08 -6.02 4.74
C LEU A 37 -15.20 -5.01 5.04
N ILE A 38 -16.11 -5.42 5.91
CA ILE A 38 -17.02 -4.55 6.65
C ILE A 38 -16.68 -4.78 8.13
N PHE A 39 -16.18 -3.76 8.82
CA PHE A 39 -16.11 -3.77 10.28
C PHE A 39 -17.54 -3.92 10.82
N GLN A 40 -17.83 -5.02 11.51
CA GLN A 40 -19.07 -5.18 12.26
C GLN A 40 -18.70 -5.03 13.75
N GLU A 41 -19.09 -3.91 14.36
CA GLU A 41 -19.04 -3.74 15.81
C GLU A 41 -20.14 -4.63 16.42
N SER A 42 -19.76 -5.71 17.13
CA SER A 42 -20.72 -6.55 17.84
C SER A 42 -21.19 -5.83 19.11
N ARG A 43 -22.50 -5.77 19.31
CA ARG A 43 -23.15 -5.24 20.53
C ARG A 43 -22.95 -6.11 21.79
N ASP A 44 -21.99 -7.01 21.79
CA ASP A 44 -21.61 -7.79 22.97
C ASP A 44 -20.16 -7.45 23.31
N GLY A 45 -19.94 -6.98 24.54
CA GLY A 45 -18.66 -6.50 25.05
C GLY A 45 -17.63 -7.61 25.30
N SER A 46 -17.59 -8.66 24.48
CA SER A 46 -16.52 -9.65 24.48
C SER A 46 -15.38 -9.20 23.57
N ARG A 47 -14.16 -9.18 24.13
CA ARG A 47 -12.92 -8.94 23.40
C ARG A 47 -12.64 -10.12 22.46
N ASP A 48 -13.16 -10.06 21.24
CA ASP A 48 -12.71 -10.95 20.17
C ASP A 48 -11.74 -10.21 19.25
N SER A 49 -10.54 -10.77 19.14
CA SER A 49 -9.44 -10.34 18.30
C SER A 49 -9.86 -10.17 16.84
N LEU A 50 -9.35 -9.11 16.20
CA LEU A 50 -9.26 -8.94 14.76
C LEU A 50 -8.66 -10.20 14.12
N SER A 51 -9.51 -11.15 13.75
CA SER A 51 -9.13 -12.36 13.02
C SER A 51 -9.64 -12.21 11.60
N SER A 52 -8.74 -11.76 10.74
CA SER A 52 -8.76 -12.28 9.39
C SER A 52 -8.43 -13.79 9.49
N GLY A 53 -8.96 -14.63 8.60
CA GLY A 53 -8.66 -16.07 8.61
C GLY A 53 -7.15 -16.35 8.69
N PRO A 54 -6.73 -17.58 9.04
CA PRO A 54 -5.32 -17.88 9.30
C PRO A 54 -4.45 -17.47 8.10
N GLY A 55 -3.64 -16.41 8.28
CA GLY A 55 -2.66 -15.93 7.29
C GLY A 55 -2.85 -14.53 6.69
N TYR A 56 -3.85 -13.73 7.08
CA TYR A 56 -4.17 -12.46 6.42
C TYR A 56 -4.06 -11.21 7.30
N GLU A 57 -3.08 -11.14 8.21
CA GLU A 57 -2.76 -9.89 8.90
C GLU A 57 -2.15 -8.89 7.88
N CYS A 58 -2.43 -7.60 8.02
CA CYS A 58 -1.75 -6.57 7.22
C CYS A 58 -0.24 -6.70 7.48
N VAL A 59 0.50 -7.29 6.54
CA VAL A 59 1.89 -7.68 6.78
C VAL A 59 2.72 -6.45 7.17
N GLY A 60 3.32 -6.50 8.37
CA GLY A 60 4.08 -5.41 8.98
C GLY A 60 3.28 -4.53 9.96
N ILE A 61 1.96 -4.68 10.04
CA ILE A 61 1.02 -3.92 10.90
C ILE A 61 -0.01 -4.89 11.51
N THR A 62 0.23 -5.39 12.72
CA THR A 62 -0.72 -6.26 13.47
C THR A 62 -1.89 -5.45 14.06
N ALA A 63 -2.92 -6.13 14.56
CA ALA A 63 -4.07 -5.48 15.24
C ALA A 63 -3.66 -4.57 16.41
N ASP A 64 -2.61 -4.96 17.15
CA ASP A 64 -2.01 -4.15 18.22
C ASP A 64 -1.25 -2.91 17.70
N ASN A 65 -0.97 -2.85 16.39
CA ASN A 65 -0.24 -1.76 15.73
C ASN A 65 -1.15 -0.64 15.21
N LEU A 66 -2.49 -0.80 15.26
CA LEU A 66 -3.43 0.23 14.82
C LEU A 66 -3.29 1.54 15.63
N CYS A 67 -2.86 1.43 16.88
CA CYS A 67 -2.72 2.55 17.81
C CYS A 67 -1.38 3.31 17.70
N LEU A 68 -0.36 2.75 17.02
CA LEU A 68 1.00 3.31 17.02
C LEU A 68 1.46 3.83 15.64
N ALA A 69 0.92 3.29 14.55
CA ALA A 69 1.19 3.80 13.21
C ALA A 69 0.15 4.86 12.81
N PRO A 70 0.53 5.94 12.09
CA PRO A 70 -0.44 6.90 11.56
C PRO A 70 -1.47 6.18 10.71
N TRP A 71 -2.75 6.54 10.87
CA TRP A 71 -3.88 5.92 10.16
C TRP A 71 -3.65 5.78 8.65
N SER A 72 -3.07 6.80 8.01
CA SER A 72 -2.78 6.79 6.57
C SER A 72 -1.79 5.67 6.14
N VAL A 73 -0.83 5.31 7.00
CA VAL A 73 0.12 4.21 6.76
C VAL A 73 -0.62 2.88 6.84
N VAL A 74 -1.42 2.69 7.87
CA VAL A 74 -2.24 1.49 8.08
C VAL A 74 -3.19 1.27 6.92
N GLN A 75 -3.96 2.30 6.56
CA GLN A 75 -4.91 2.26 5.45
C GLN A 75 -4.22 1.86 4.13
N ALA A 76 -3.09 2.51 3.80
CA ALA A 76 -2.37 2.25 2.56
C ALA A 76 -1.82 0.81 2.50
N GLN A 77 -1.19 0.33 3.57
CA GLN A 77 -0.58 -1.00 3.62
C GLN A 77 -1.63 -2.12 3.63
N CYS A 78 -2.74 -1.94 4.34
CA CYS A 78 -3.83 -2.91 4.39
C CYS A 78 -4.50 -3.07 3.02
N VAL A 79 -4.91 -1.96 2.37
CA VAL A 79 -5.55 -2.02 1.05
C VAL A 79 -4.57 -2.52 -0.03
N LYS A 80 -3.27 -2.22 0.08
CA LYS A 80 -2.23 -2.83 -0.77
C LYS A 80 -2.24 -4.35 -0.62
N THR A 81 -2.17 -4.85 0.61
CA THR A 81 -2.12 -6.29 0.90
C THR A 81 -3.36 -7.00 0.35
N GLU A 82 -4.53 -6.43 0.58
CA GLU A 82 -5.81 -6.97 0.12
C GLU A 82 -5.92 -6.95 -1.42
N THR A 83 -5.59 -5.82 -2.05
CA THR A 83 -5.68 -5.68 -3.52
C THR A 83 -4.67 -6.58 -4.22
N GLU A 84 -3.45 -6.68 -3.71
CA GLU A 84 -2.43 -7.57 -4.23
C GLU A 84 -2.85 -9.04 -4.13
N PHE A 85 -3.52 -9.45 -3.04
CA PHE A 85 -4.14 -10.76 -2.91
C PHE A 85 -5.18 -11.01 -4.01
N TYR A 86 -6.16 -10.11 -4.19
CA TYR A 86 -7.17 -10.25 -5.24
C TYR A 86 -6.54 -10.34 -6.63
N ARG A 87 -5.53 -9.52 -6.91
CA ARG A 87 -4.86 -9.51 -8.22
C ARG A 87 -4.08 -10.79 -8.50
N ARG A 88 -3.38 -11.37 -7.51
CA ARG A 88 -2.67 -12.65 -7.71
C ARG A 88 -3.62 -13.84 -7.83
N SER A 89 -4.80 -13.76 -7.23
CA SER A 89 -5.83 -14.83 -7.25
C SER A 89 -6.63 -14.90 -8.55
N ARG A 90 -6.29 -14.11 -9.57
CA ARG A 90 -7.04 -14.02 -10.84
C ARG A 90 -6.95 -15.26 -11.73
N SER A 91 -5.88 -16.04 -11.60
CA SER A 91 -5.57 -17.19 -12.48
C SER A 91 -5.52 -18.52 -11.74
N GLU A 92 -5.54 -18.51 -10.41
CA GLU A 92 -5.51 -19.72 -9.60
C GLU A 92 -6.90 -20.08 -9.07
N ILE A 93 -7.06 -21.35 -8.74
CA ILE A 93 -8.15 -21.88 -7.92
C ILE A 93 -7.51 -22.63 -6.75
N VAL A 94 -7.78 -22.17 -5.54
CA VAL A 94 -7.31 -22.77 -4.29
C VAL A 94 -8.54 -23.18 -3.50
N THR A 95 -8.64 -24.46 -3.14
CA THR A 95 -9.77 -25.00 -2.36
C THR A 95 -11.16 -24.70 -2.94
N GLY A 96 -11.27 -24.61 -4.27
CA GLY A 96 -12.53 -24.32 -4.97
C GLY A 96 -12.86 -22.84 -5.12
N GLU A 97 -12.02 -21.94 -4.60
CA GLU A 97 -12.17 -20.49 -4.71
C GLU A 97 -11.02 -19.88 -5.53
N GLY A 98 -11.30 -18.84 -6.32
CA GLY A 98 -10.30 -18.24 -7.19
C GLY A 98 -10.91 -17.50 -8.36
N HIS A 99 -10.10 -17.24 -9.39
CA HIS A 99 -10.48 -16.46 -10.57
C HIS A 99 -11.04 -15.06 -10.20
N THR A 100 -10.37 -14.37 -9.29
CA THR A 100 -10.76 -13.01 -8.92
C THR A 100 -10.52 -12.05 -10.10
N MET A 101 -11.60 -11.46 -10.62
CA MET A 101 -11.55 -10.61 -11.83
C MET A 101 -11.83 -9.13 -11.58
N GLY A 102 -11.88 -8.70 -10.32
CA GLY A 102 -12.09 -7.29 -9.99
C GLY A 102 -11.66 -6.97 -8.56
N ALA A 103 -11.10 -5.78 -8.38
CA ALA A 103 -10.76 -5.21 -7.08
C ALA A 103 -11.14 -3.72 -7.10
N LEU A 104 -12.24 -3.38 -6.43
CA LEU A 104 -12.72 -2.00 -6.27
C LEU A 104 -12.66 -1.67 -4.78
N TYR A 105 -11.68 -0.86 -4.37
CA TYR A 105 -11.58 -0.46 -2.97
C TYR A 105 -12.61 0.62 -2.63
N TRP A 106 -13.20 0.53 -1.45
CA TRP A 106 -14.07 1.56 -0.91
C TRP A 106 -13.23 2.56 -0.09
N GLN A 107 -13.21 3.86 -0.35
CA GLN A 107 -13.84 4.60 -1.45
C GLN A 107 -12.82 5.53 -2.14
N LEU A 108 -13.20 6.14 -3.26
CA LEU A 108 -12.29 7.01 -4.00
C LEU A 108 -12.05 8.35 -3.29
N ASN A 109 -13.11 9.13 -3.05
CA ASN A 109 -13.04 10.52 -2.61
C ASN A 109 -13.93 10.84 -1.40
N ASP A 110 -13.61 11.95 -0.74
CA ASP A 110 -14.40 12.53 0.35
C ASP A 110 -15.38 13.60 -0.13
N ILE A 111 -16.54 13.69 0.55
CA ILE A 111 -17.55 14.73 0.31
C ILE A 111 -17.37 15.97 1.23
N TRP A 112 -16.67 15.81 2.35
CA TRP A 112 -16.29 16.88 3.30
C TRP A 112 -15.06 16.44 4.10
N GLN A 113 -14.50 17.32 4.93
CA GLN A 113 -13.36 17.01 5.80
C GLN A 113 -13.81 16.15 7.00
N ALA A 114 -13.61 14.84 6.92
CA ALA A 114 -13.82 13.90 8.02
C ALA A 114 -12.95 12.64 7.84
N PRO A 115 -12.74 11.84 8.90
CA PRO A 115 -12.21 10.50 8.77
C PRO A 115 -13.09 9.65 7.85
N SER A 116 -12.47 8.93 6.92
CA SER A 116 -13.16 8.10 5.93
C SER A 116 -12.22 7.05 5.33
N TRP A 117 -12.78 6.17 4.51
CA TRP A 117 -12.03 5.21 3.70
C TRP A 117 -11.53 5.79 2.37
N ALA A 118 -11.71 7.09 2.13
CA ALA A 118 -11.30 7.69 0.87
C ALA A 118 -9.79 7.68 0.69
N SER A 119 -9.33 7.50 -0.54
CA SER A 119 -7.93 7.74 -0.93
C SER A 119 -7.63 9.20 -1.31
N LEU A 120 -8.68 9.97 -1.65
CA LEU A 120 -8.63 11.40 -1.97
C LEU A 120 -9.40 12.19 -0.91
N GLU A 121 -8.73 13.14 -0.28
CA GLU A 121 -9.36 14.07 0.66
C GLU A 121 -10.35 15.01 -0.05
N TYR A 122 -11.19 15.68 0.73
CA TYR A 122 -12.02 16.76 0.22
C TYR A 122 -11.12 17.88 -0.35
N GLY A 123 -11.39 18.30 -1.59
CA GLY A 123 -10.51 19.19 -2.35
C GLY A 123 -9.49 18.46 -3.24
N GLY A 124 -9.46 17.13 -3.20
CA GLY A 124 -8.73 16.28 -4.14
C GLY A 124 -7.31 15.90 -3.71
N LYS A 125 -6.81 16.37 -2.55
CA LYS A 125 -5.46 16.04 -2.07
C LYS A 125 -5.31 14.53 -1.90
N TRP A 126 -4.18 13.99 -2.37
CA TRP A 126 -3.92 12.55 -2.32
C TRP A 126 -3.49 12.12 -0.92
N LYS A 127 -4.19 11.15 -0.33
CA LYS A 127 -3.70 10.39 0.83
C LYS A 127 -2.66 9.37 0.37
N MET A 128 -1.89 8.82 1.31
CA MET A 128 -0.91 7.77 1.04
C MET A 128 -1.50 6.59 0.25
N LEU A 129 -2.74 6.21 0.56
CA LEU A 129 -3.46 5.15 -0.15
C LEU A 129 -3.52 5.39 -1.68
N HIS A 130 -3.72 6.63 -2.14
CA HIS A 130 -3.83 6.88 -3.58
C HIS A 130 -2.48 6.73 -4.31
N TYR A 131 -1.38 7.04 -3.62
CA TYR A 131 -0.05 6.74 -4.14
C TYR A 131 0.17 5.23 -4.25
N PHE A 132 -0.23 4.46 -3.22
CA PHE A 132 -0.16 3.00 -3.23
C PHE A 132 -1.03 2.41 -4.33
N ALA A 133 -2.22 2.96 -4.57
CA ALA A 133 -3.12 2.52 -5.63
C ALA A 133 -2.48 2.59 -7.01
N ARG A 134 -1.72 3.65 -7.29
CA ARG A 134 -0.96 3.75 -8.54
C ARG A 134 0.06 2.63 -8.70
N HIS A 135 0.66 2.14 -7.60
CA HIS A 135 1.61 1.02 -7.63
C HIS A 135 0.89 -0.32 -7.74
N PHE A 136 -0.05 -0.61 -6.84
CA PHE A 136 -0.71 -1.91 -6.80
C PHE A 136 -1.72 -2.13 -7.94
N PHE A 137 -2.06 -1.11 -8.73
CA PHE A 137 -2.77 -1.23 -10.01
C PHE A 137 -1.87 -1.05 -11.25
N ALA A 138 -0.55 -1.09 -11.09
CA ALA A 138 0.34 -1.08 -12.25
C ALA A 138 0.04 -2.26 -13.20
N PRO A 139 0.09 -2.07 -14.53
CA PRO A 139 -0.23 -3.11 -15.52
C PRO A 139 0.66 -4.35 -15.42
N LEU A 140 1.85 -4.21 -14.83
CA LEU A 140 2.73 -5.31 -14.51
C LEU A 140 3.25 -5.08 -13.09
N LEU A 141 3.07 -6.05 -12.20
CA LEU A 141 3.41 -5.93 -10.78
C LEU A 141 3.88 -7.27 -10.20
N PRO A 142 5.05 -7.34 -9.55
CA PRO A 142 5.37 -8.45 -8.67
C PRO A 142 4.72 -8.24 -7.30
N VAL A 143 4.09 -9.29 -6.77
CA VAL A 143 3.40 -9.34 -5.47
C VAL A 143 4.09 -10.38 -4.59
N GLY A 144 4.56 -9.97 -3.42
CA GLY A 144 5.23 -10.84 -2.46
C GLY A 144 4.34 -11.14 -1.26
N PHE A 145 4.35 -12.39 -0.79
CA PHE A 145 3.68 -12.80 0.44
C PHE A 145 4.34 -14.04 1.04
N GLU A 146 4.03 -14.34 2.29
CA GLU A 146 4.48 -15.55 2.97
C GLU A 146 3.31 -16.49 3.26
N ASN A 147 3.56 -17.79 3.19
CA ASN A 147 2.67 -18.82 3.71
C ASN A 147 3.51 -19.95 4.32
N GLN A 148 3.26 -20.31 5.58
CA GLN A 148 3.98 -21.37 6.31
C GLN A 148 5.52 -21.25 6.19
N ASP A 149 6.08 -20.07 6.51
CA ASP A 149 7.52 -19.75 6.43
C ASP A 149 8.16 -19.91 5.04
N VAL A 150 7.34 -19.92 3.97
CA VAL A 150 7.81 -19.87 2.59
C VAL A 150 7.42 -18.53 1.98
N PHE A 151 8.40 -17.85 1.41
CA PHE A 151 8.21 -16.59 0.69
C PHE A 151 7.91 -16.87 -0.78
N PHE A 152 6.83 -16.29 -1.27
CA PHE A 152 6.35 -16.41 -2.64
C PHE A 152 6.35 -15.03 -3.31
N ILE A 153 6.69 -15.00 -4.60
CA ILE A 153 6.43 -13.82 -5.45
C ILE A 153 5.65 -14.28 -6.67
N TYR A 154 4.46 -13.71 -6.85
CA TYR A 154 3.68 -13.81 -8.08
C TYR A 154 3.95 -12.60 -8.96
N GLY A 155 3.96 -12.77 -10.27
CA GLY A 155 3.82 -11.67 -11.21
C GLY A 155 2.36 -11.55 -11.63
N VAL A 156 1.83 -10.34 -11.69
CA VAL A 156 0.49 -10.03 -12.21
C VAL A 156 0.66 -9.19 -13.47
N SER A 157 -0.01 -9.59 -14.56
CA SER A 157 0.00 -8.90 -15.85
C SER A 157 -1.41 -8.54 -16.29
N ASP A 158 -1.64 -7.27 -16.62
CA ASP A 158 -2.78 -6.75 -17.39
C ASP A 158 -2.38 -6.41 -18.84
N LEU A 159 -1.16 -6.76 -19.26
CA LEU A 159 -0.69 -6.51 -20.61
C LEU A 159 -1.48 -7.36 -21.62
N HIS A 160 -1.58 -6.88 -22.86
CA HIS A 160 -2.26 -7.56 -23.97
C HIS A 160 -1.36 -8.51 -24.76
N SER A 161 -0.12 -8.69 -24.33
CA SER A 161 0.86 -9.58 -24.95
C SER A 161 1.78 -10.17 -23.89
N ASP A 162 2.25 -11.38 -24.15
CA ASP A 162 3.28 -12.01 -23.32
C ASP A 162 4.53 -11.11 -23.22
N CYS A 163 5.13 -11.07 -22.03
CA CYS A 163 6.34 -10.27 -21.78
C CYS A 163 7.42 -11.14 -21.14
N LYS A 164 8.64 -11.05 -21.66
CA LYS A 164 9.82 -11.65 -21.02
C LYS A 164 10.33 -10.70 -19.94
N VAL A 165 10.42 -11.19 -18.71
CA VAL A 165 10.83 -10.40 -17.54
C VAL A 165 11.95 -11.09 -16.78
N THR A 166 12.71 -10.30 -16.06
CA THR A 166 13.65 -10.74 -15.03
C THR A 166 13.14 -10.21 -13.69
N LEU A 167 12.99 -11.10 -12.71
CA LEU A 167 12.67 -10.73 -11.34
C LEU A 167 13.98 -10.54 -10.57
N THR A 168 14.15 -9.36 -9.98
CA THR A 168 15.26 -9.06 -9.08
C THR A 168 14.73 -9.01 -7.66
N VAL A 169 15.31 -9.82 -6.76
CA VAL A 169 14.99 -9.86 -5.33
C VAL A 169 16.20 -9.36 -4.56
N ARG A 170 16.01 -8.33 -3.73
CA ARG A 170 17.03 -7.71 -2.88
C ARG A 170 16.63 -7.84 -1.42
N VAL A 171 17.62 -8.04 -0.56
CA VAL A 171 17.44 -7.96 0.89
C VAL A 171 18.34 -6.86 1.42
N HIS A 172 17.75 -5.95 2.19
CA HIS A 172 18.47 -4.89 2.88
C HIS A 172 18.38 -5.13 4.38
N ALA A 173 19.48 -4.88 5.09
CA ALA A 173 19.43 -4.68 6.53
C ALA A 173 18.88 -3.27 6.81
N TRP A 174 18.15 -3.09 7.90
CA TRP A 174 17.70 -1.76 8.31
C TRP A 174 18.85 -0.78 8.59
N SER A 175 20.02 -1.32 8.98
CA SER A 175 21.22 -0.57 9.31
C SER A 175 22.07 -0.16 8.11
N SER A 176 21.70 -0.54 6.88
CA SER A 176 22.53 -0.33 5.68
C SER A 176 21.70 0.03 4.46
N LEU A 177 22.12 1.08 3.75
CA LEU A 177 21.59 1.42 2.43
C LEU A 177 22.12 0.49 1.31
N GLU A 178 23.22 -0.23 1.57
CA GLU A 178 23.71 -1.26 0.66
C GLU A 178 22.93 -2.57 0.84
N PRO A 179 22.47 -3.21 -0.25
CA PRO A 179 21.80 -4.51 -0.17
C PRO A 179 22.77 -5.58 0.35
N LEU A 180 22.30 -6.39 1.30
CA LEU A 180 23.05 -7.57 1.76
C LEU A 180 23.21 -8.60 0.64
N CYS A 181 22.19 -8.74 -0.18
CA CYS A 181 22.18 -9.62 -1.33
C CYS A 181 21.24 -9.08 -2.41
N SER A 182 21.54 -9.39 -3.67
CA SER A 182 20.68 -9.16 -4.82
C SER A 182 20.72 -10.41 -5.69
N ARG A 183 19.56 -10.91 -6.10
CA ARG A 183 19.46 -12.09 -6.97
C ARG A 183 18.49 -11.84 -8.10
N ASP A 184 18.97 -12.09 -9.31
CA ASP A 184 18.14 -12.10 -10.51
C ASP A 184 17.70 -13.53 -10.82
N THR A 185 16.44 -13.68 -11.23
CA THR A 185 15.98 -14.93 -11.83
C THR A 185 16.52 -15.05 -13.26
N LYS A 186 16.43 -16.26 -13.82
CA LYS A 186 16.47 -16.41 -15.28
C LYS A 186 15.27 -15.66 -15.88
N HIS A 187 15.29 -15.47 -17.21
CA HIS A 187 14.13 -14.91 -17.90
C HIS A 187 12.88 -15.75 -17.68
N LEU A 188 11.82 -15.10 -17.23
CA LEU A 188 10.49 -15.64 -17.01
C LEU A 188 9.55 -15.06 -18.06
N VAL A 189 8.48 -15.78 -18.37
CA VAL A 189 7.44 -15.30 -19.30
C VAL A 189 6.21 -14.96 -18.48
N MET A 190 5.83 -13.69 -18.50
CA MET A 190 4.55 -13.21 -18.02
C MET A 190 3.51 -13.42 -19.11
N LYS A 191 2.49 -14.22 -18.82
CA LYS A 191 1.37 -14.44 -19.73
C LYS A 191 0.43 -13.24 -19.75
N VAL A 192 -0.18 -13.01 -20.91
CA VAL A 192 -1.23 -12.02 -21.13
C VAL A 192 -2.36 -12.17 -20.09
N GLY A 193 -2.72 -11.10 -19.39
CA GLY A 193 -3.86 -11.09 -18.47
C GLY A 193 -3.80 -12.01 -17.24
N GLU A 194 -2.68 -12.68 -16.97
CA GLU A 194 -2.58 -13.72 -15.94
C GLU A 194 -1.74 -13.30 -14.72
N ALA A 195 -1.93 -14.04 -13.63
CA ALA A 195 -1.03 -14.06 -12.49
C ALA A 195 -0.28 -15.40 -12.41
N VAL A 196 1.04 -15.36 -12.27
CA VAL A 196 1.90 -16.55 -12.31
C VAL A 196 2.91 -16.52 -11.17
N LEU A 197 3.15 -17.68 -10.52
CA LEU A 197 4.20 -17.84 -9.53
C LEU A 197 5.59 -17.70 -10.16
N LEU A 198 6.39 -16.73 -9.72
CA LEU A 198 7.73 -16.44 -10.24
C LEU A 198 8.86 -16.86 -9.28
N TYR A 199 8.59 -16.83 -7.98
CA TYR A 199 9.58 -17.10 -6.95
C TYR A 199 8.99 -17.88 -5.79
N ARG A 200 9.75 -18.83 -5.26
CA ARG A 200 9.42 -19.58 -4.04
C ARG A 200 10.71 -19.95 -3.31
N GLU A 201 10.82 -19.55 -2.04
CA GLU A 201 11.95 -19.94 -1.20
C GLU A 201 11.54 -19.97 0.29
N PRO A 202 11.96 -20.98 1.08
CA PRO A 202 11.82 -20.93 2.53
C PRO A 202 12.53 -19.71 3.11
N VAL A 203 11.86 -18.97 4.01
CA VAL A 203 12.40 -17.76 4.63
C VAL A 203 13.74 -18.02 5.35
N PRO A 204 13.92 -19.12 6.12
CA PRO A 204 15.21 -19.41 6.73
C PRO A 204 16.36 -19.50 5.71
N LYS A 205 16.11 -20.10 4.54
CA LYS A 205 17.11 -20.20 3.46
C LYS A 205 17.41 -18.85 2.81
N LEU A 206 16.39 -18.02 2.62
CA LEU A 206 16.55 -16.65 2.12
C LEU A 206 17.45 -15.83 3.05
N LEU A 207 17.21 -15.92 4.37
CA LEU A 207 17.96 -15.20 5.39
C LEU A 207 19.40 -15.72 5.54
N GLU A 208 19.60 -17.04 5.58
CA GLU A 208 20.92 -17.67 5.63
C GLU A 208 21.77 -17.27 4.42
N ARG A 209 21.18 -17.30 3.22
CA ARG A 209 21.87 -16.96 1.97
C ARG A 209 22.36 -15.51 1.97
N CYS A 210 21.56 -14.59 2.47
CA CYS A 210 21.88 -13.16 2.44
C CYS A 210 22.80 -12.74 3.59
N GLY A 211 22.95 -13.59 4.61
CA GLY A 211 23.89 -13.43 5.72
C GLY A 211 23.54 -12.27 6.65
N ARG A 212 23.83 -12.40 7.96
CA ARG A 212 23.61 -11.34 8.97
C ARG A 212 22.21 -10.72 8.92
N CYS A 213 21.20 -11.54 8.67
CA CYS A 213 19.84 -11.09 8.43
C CYS A 213 18.84 -11.94 9.24
N THR A 214 17.97 -11.28 9.99
CA THR A 214 16.83 -11.90 10.69
C THR A 214 15.53 -11.30 10.15
N ARG A 215 14.39 -11.90 10.53
CA ARG A 215 13.07 -11.33 10.21
C ARG A 215 12.92 -9.88 10.69
N GLN A 216 13.48 -9.57 11.85
CA GLN A 216 13.40 -8.25 12.48
C GLN A 216 14.44 -7.26 11.95
N SER A 217 15.58 -7.73 11.43
CA SER A 217 16.68 -6.85 11.04
C SER A 217 16.67 -6.46 9.56
N CYS A 218 15.76 -7.01 8.76
CA CYS A 218 15.80 -6.90 7.31
C CYS A 218 14.44 -6.67 6.66
N VAL A 219 14.51 -6.19 5.42
CA VAL A 219 13.36 -6.03 4.52
C VAL A 219 13.70 -6.57 3.14
N VAL A 220 12.71 -7.16 2.48
CA VAL A 220 12.84 -7.67 1.11
C VAL A 220 12.22 -6.66 0.15
N SER A 221 12.94 -6.31 -0.91
CA SER A 221 12.41 -5.53 -2.03
C SER A 221 12.61 -6.28 -3.34
N PHE A 222 11.69 -6.09 -4.28
CA PHE A 222 11.70 -6.83 -5.53
C PHE A 222 11.00 -6.05 -6.64
N HIS A 223 11.46 -6.24 -7.87
CA HIS A 223 10.91 -5.58 -9.05
C HIS A 223 11.07 -6.44 -10.30
N LEU A 224 10.28 -6.13 -11.33
CA LEU A 224 10.37 -6.75 -12.65
C LEU A 224 11.03 -5.79 -13.63
N SER A 225 12.01 -6.30 -14.37
CA SER A 225 12.67 -5.58 -15.46
C SER A 225 12.58 -6.38 -16.76
N ALA A 226 12.68 -5.69 -17.90
CA ALA A 226 12.84 -6.31 -19.21
C ALA A 226 13.85 -5.52 -20.03
N ALA A 227 14.76 -6.23 -20.71
CA ALA A 227 15.83 -5.62 -21.51
C ALA A 227 16.61 -4.50 -20.77
N GLY A 228 16.84 -4.69 -19.46
CA GLY A 228 17.55 -3.73 -18.61
C GLY A 228 16.73 -2.49 -18.21
N ARG A 229 15.45 -2.41 -18.59
CA ARG A 229 14.53 -1.33 -18.17
C ARG A 229 13.57 -1.83 -17.10
N LEU A 230 13.35 -1.01 -16.08
CA LEU A 230 12.32 -1.25 -15.07
C LEU A 230 10.94 -1.19 -15.74
N LEU A 231 10.17 -2.28 -15.67
CA LEU A 231 8.82 -2.34 -16.24
C LEU A 231 7.71 -2.19 -15.19
N SER A 232 8.01 -2.55 -13.94
CA SER A 232 7.06 -2.47 -12.83
C SER A 232 7.56 -1.52 -11.75
N PRO A 233 6.67 -0.94 -10.93
CA PRO A 233 7.12 -0.36 -9.67
C PRO A 233 7.84 -1.41 -8.81
N THR A 234 8.78 -0.94 -7.99
CA THR A 234 9.40 -1.76 -6.95
C THR A 234 8.40 -2.03 -5.83
N ASN A 235 8.28 -3.29 -5.44
CA ASN A 235 7.46 -3.72 -4.32
C ASN A 235 8.35 -4.24 -3.18
N TYR A 236 7.77 -4.42 -2.01
CA TYR A 236 8.47 -4.84 -0.81
C TYR A 236 7.61 -5.75 0.05
N HIS A 237 8.28 -6.49 0.93
CA HIS A 237 7.68 -7.35 1.93
C HIS A 237 8.42 -7.21 3.26
N PHE A 238 7.66 -6.93 4.33
CA PHE A 238 8.20 -6.88 5.69
C PHE A 238 8.19 -8.28 6.29
N LEU A 239 9.35 -8.74 6.77
CA LEU A 239 9.52 -10.08 7.33
C LEU A 239 9.03 -10.19 8.79
N SER A 240 8.77 -9.05 9.43
CA SER A 240 8.20 -8.90 10.77
C SER A 240 7.41 -7.58 10.87
N SER A 241 6.73 -7.39 12.00
CA SER A 241 6.20 -6.08 12.41
C SER A 241 7.32 -5.03 12.48
N LEU A 242 7.06 -3.80 12.01
CA LEU A 242 8.04 -2.71 12.05
C LEU A 242 8.30 -2.19 13.47
N LYS A 243 7.38 -2.41 14.40
CA LYS A 243 7.57 -2.12 15.84
C LYS A 243 8.66 -2.99 16.46
N GLU A 244 8.87 -4.18 15.91
CA GLU A 244 9.89 -5.14 16.36
C GLU A 244 11.17 -5.03 15.53
N ALA A 245 11.27 -4.04 14.64
CA ALA A 245 12.41 -3.90 13.76
C ALA A 245 13.67 -3.59 14.57
N VAL A 246 14.73 -4.37 14.35
CA VAL A 246 16.03 -4.21 15.02
C VAL A 246 17.01 -3.57 14.04
N GLY A 247 17.64 -2.48 14.46
CA GLY A 247 18.60 -1.74 13.63
C GLY A 247 17.97 -0.72 12.68
N LEU A 248 16.66 -0.47 12.79
CA LEU A 248 16.00 0.64 12.11
C LEU A 248 16.43 1.96 12.74
N GLN A 249 17.30 2.68 12.02
CA GLN A 249 17.84 3.97 12.47
C GLN A 249 16.92 5.10 12.08
N LYS A 250 16.89 6.15 12.91
CA LYS A 250 16.18 7.39 12.55
C LYS A 250 16.82 8.01 11.30
N ALA A 251 16.03 8.10 10.24
CA ALA A 251 16.49 8.67 8.99
C ALA A 251 16.48 10.20 9.04
N ASN A 252 17.60 10.83 8.68
CA ASN A 252 17.63 12.25 8.36
C ASN A 252 17.45 12.39 6.85
N ILE A 253 16.31 12.93 6.42
CA ILE A 253 15.95 13.08 5.01
C ILE A 253 15.99 14.56 4.65
N THR A 254 16.87 14.92 3.71
CA THR A 254 16.94 16.26 3.15
C THR A 254 16.32 16.27 1.75
N ALA A 255 15.82 17.43 1.33
CA ALA A 255 15.20 17.61 0.03
C ALA A 255 15.70 18.90 -0.63
N VAL A 256 16.16 18.80 -1.87
CA VAL A 256 16.53 19.95 -2.70
C VAL A 256 15.49 20.13 -3.79
N VAL A 257 14.88 21.31 -3.86
CA VAL A 257 13.83 21.61 -4.84
C VAL A 257 14.42 22.33 -6.05
N SER A 258 14.13 21.83 -7.25
CA SER A 258 14.50 22.44 -8.52
C SER A 258 13.27 22.59 -9.43
N ARG A 259 13.27 23.59 -10.30
CA ARG A 259 12.15 23.83 -11.23
C ARG A 259 12.52 23.33 -12.62
N HIS A 260 11.68 22.48 -13.19
CA HIS A 260 11.83 21.94 -14.54
C HIS A 260 10.53 22.19 -15.32
N GLY A 261 10.52 23.25 -16.11
CA GLY A 261 9.34 23.68 -16.87
C GLY A 261 8.13 23.99 -15.98
N GLY A 262 7.03 23.27 -16.21
CA GLY A 262 5.78 23.37 -15.43
C GLY A 262 5.75 22.53 -14.15
N THR A 263 6.81 21.79 -13.84
CA THR A 263 6.91 20.88 -12.69
C THR A 263 8.10 21.21 -11.80
N PHE A 264 8.13 20.63 -10.60
CA PHE A 264 9.22 20.77 -9.64
C PHE A 264 9.80 19.41 -9.30
N VAL A 265 11.12 19.28 -9.27
CA VAL A 265 11.81 18.05 -8.87
C VAL A 265 12.31 18.23 -7.44
N PHE A 266 12.10 17.21 -6.62
CA PHE A 266 12.54 17.12 -5.24
C PHE A 266 13.58 16.00 -5.19
N ASP A 267 14.85 16.38 -5.12
CA ASP A 267 15.97 15.46 -4.96
C ASP A 267 16.16 15.18 -3.47
N LEU A 268 15.81 13.96 -3.06
CA LEU A 268 15.89 13.49 -1.67
C LEU A 268 17.22 12.79 -1.42
N GLU A 269 17.80 13.02 -0.25
CA GLU A 269 18.92 12.25 0.30
C GLU A 269 18.57 11.77 1.71
N THR A 270 18.80 10.49 2.00
CA THR A 270 18.55 9.89 3.31
C THR A 270 19.84 9.35 3.94
N SER A 271 19.95 9.45 5.27
CA SER A 271 21.05 8.86 6.03
C SER A 271 20.90 7.36 6.31
N ALA A 272 19.68 6.82 6.25
CA ALA A 272 19.36 5.43 6.57
C ALA A 272 18.16 4.93 5.75
N VAL A 273 17.89 3.62 5.80
CA VAL A 273 16.68 3.05 5.18
C VAL A 273 15.46 3.65 5.87
N ALA A 274 14.56 4.27 5.09
CA ALA A 274 13.42 5.01 5.60
C ALA A 274 12.10 4.41 5.11
N PRO A 275 11.34 3.70 5.96
CA PRO A 275 9.98 3.26 5.64
C PRO A 275 9.01 4.44 5.59
N PHE A 276 8.09 4.38 4.63
CA PHE A 276 6.96 5.32 4.48
C PHE A 276 7.36 6.79 4.41
N VAL A 277 8.38 7.13 3.60
CA VAL A 277 8.77 8.52 3.37
C VAL A 277 7.60 9.29 2.79
N TRP A 278 7.13 10.30 3.54
CA TRP A 278 5.98 11.13 3.23
C TRP A 278 6.41 12.58 3.01
N LEU A 279 6.14 13.09 1.80
CA LEU A 279 6.30 14.50 1.46
C LEU A 279 4.94 15.20 1.50
N ASP A 280 4.84 16.31 2.22
CA ASP A 280 3.67 17.16 2.26
C ASP A 280 4.06 18.62 2.00
N VAL A 281 3.27 19.35 1.22
CA VAL A 281 3.44 20.79 0.94
C VAL A 281 2.23 21.59 1.39
N GLY A 282 1.53 21.08 2.41
CA GLY A 282 0.36 21.70 3.03
C GLY A 282 -0.84 21.73 2.09
N SER A 283 -1.33 22.95 1.83
CA SER A 283 -2.51 23.22 1.00
C SER A 283 -2.19 23.59 -0.45
N ILE A 284 -0.90 23.57 -0.85
CA ILE A 284 -0.50 23.87 -2.23
C ILE A 284 -1.11 22.82 -3.16
N PRO A 285 -2.02 23.20 -4.09
CA PRO A 285 -2.75 22.22 -4.89
C PRO A 285 -1.83 21.51 -5.88
N GLY A 286 -1.74 20.18 -5.75
CA GLY A 286 -0.93 19.34 -6.60
C GLY A 286 -0.74 17.95 -6.00
N ARG A 287 0.12 17.17 -6.64
CA ARG A 287 0.49 15.84 -6.15
C ARG A 287 1.93 15.50 -6.54
N PHE A 288 2.56 14.62 -5.77
CA PHE A 288 3.88 14.09 -6.11
C PHE A 288 3.80 12.97 -7.16
N SER A 289 4.90 12.70 -7.86
CA SER A 289 5.04 11.55 -8.75
C SER A 289 5.17 10.27 -7.97
N ASP A 290 5.55 10.33 -6.70
CA ASP A 290 5.53 9.20 -5.78
C ASP A 290 5.56 9.68 -4.33
N ASN A 291 4.98 8.89 -3.42
CA ASN A 291 4.94 9.23 -2.00
C ASN A 291 4.64 7.99 -1.13
N GLY A 292 4.96 8.05 0.16
CA GLY A 292 4.75 6.95 1.13
C GLY A 292 5.62 5.72 0.86
N PHE A 293 6.68 5.86 0.07
CA PHE A 293 7.50 4.73 -0.37
C PHE A 293 8.51 4.28 0.71
N LEU A 294 8.94 3.02 0.61
CA LEU A 294 10.14 2.53 1.28
C LEU A 294 11.39 3.04 0.53
N MET A 295 12.20 3.88 1.17
CA MET A 295 13.45 4.40 0.61
C MET A 295 14.62 3.56 1.12
N THR A 296 15.14 2.70 0.24
CA THR A 296 16.33 1.86 0.49
C THR A 296 17.59 2.42 -0.15
N GLU A 297 17.45 3.26 -1.17
CA GLU A 297 18.55 3.91 -1.85
C GLU A 297 18.89 5.24 -1.18
N LYS A 298 20.17 5.64 -1.22
CA LYS A 298 20.65 6.88 -0.60
C LYS A 298 19.95 8.12 -1.15
N THR A 299 19.66 8.14 -2.44
CA THR A 299 19.07 9.29 -3.13
C THR A 299 17.85 8.90 -3.94
N ARG A 300 16.83 9.76 -4.01
CA ARG A 300 15.64 9.54 -4.84
C ARG A 300 15.07 10.86 -5.32
N ALA A 301 14.76 10.96 -6.60
CA ALA A 301 14.06 12.11 -7.16
C ALA A 301 12.56 11.85 -7.25
N VAL A 302 11.74 12.81 -6.82
CA VAL A 302 10.28 12.80 -7.03
C VAL A 302 9.81 14.13 -7.62
N VAL A 303 8.80 14.09 -8.49
CA VAL A 303 8.32 15.27 -9.22
C VAL A 303 7.00 15.75 -8.62
N PHE A 304 6.89 17.02 -8.25
CA PHE A 304 5.63 17.64 -7.90
C PHE A 304 4.95 18.24 -9.13
N HIS A 305 3.67 17.90 -9.29
CA HIS A 305 2.81 18.38 -10.38
C HIS A 305 1.77 19.35 -9.82
N PRO A 306 2.00 20.67 -9.96
CA PRO A 306 1.08 21.68 -9.46
C PRO A 306 -0.22 21.70 -10.28
N TRP A 307 -1.35 21.88 -9.61
CA TRP A 307 -2.66 22.10 -10.25
C TRP A 307 -3.01 23.59 -10.39
N LYS A 308 -2.31 24.44 -9.62
CA LYS A 308 -2.36 25.90 -9.71
C LYS A 308 -0.94 26.46 -9.75
N PRO A 309 -0.72 27.65 -10.34
CA PRO A 309 0.60 28.29 -10.31
C PRO A 309 1.16 28.36 -8.88
N THR A 310 2.41 27.93 -8.71
CA THR A 310 3.15 28.00 -7.44
C THR A 310 4.62 28.26 -7.75
N SER A 311 5.40 28.61 -6.72
CA SER A 311 6.83 28.87 -6.82
C SER A 311 7.67 27.86 -6.05
N LYS A 312 8.95 27.75 -6.45
CA LYS A 312 9.95 26.96 -5.71
C LYS A 312 10.00 27.37 -4.23
N ARG A 313 9.96 28.68 -3.96
CA ARG A 313 10.03 29.25 -2.60
C ARG A 313 8.83 28.81 -1.74
N GLU A 314 7.62 28.86 -2.29
CA GLU A 314 6.42 28.42 -1.57
C GLU A 314 6.48 26.93 -1.22
N LEU A 315 6.95 26.10 -2.16
CA LEU A 315 7.12 24.67 -1.95
C LEU A 315 8.19 24.39 -0.87
N GLU A 316 9.35 25.06 -0.94
CA GLU A 316 10.41 24.91 0.06
C GLU A 316 9.96 25.34 1.46
N GLN A 317 9.19 26.42 1.57
CA GLN A 317 8.68 26.90 2.85
C GLN A 317 7.59 26.00 3.45
N SER A 318 6.83 25.30 2.61
CA SER A 318 5.70 24.46 3.04
C SER A 318 6.07 22.99 3.18
N LEU A 319 7.24 22.58 2.66
CA LEU A 319 7.65 21.18 2.62
C LEU A 319 7.87 20.63 4.03
N GLN A 320 7.16 19.53 4.30
CA GLN A 320 7.40 18.66 5.43
C GLN A 320 7.75 17.28 4.90
N VAL A 321 8.86 16.72 5.38
CA VAL A 321 9.27 15.36 5.09
C VAL A 321 9.21 14.56 6.39
N THR A 322 8.55 13.41 6.34
CA THR A 322 8.36 12.55 7.52
C THR A 322 8.64 11.11 7.12
N SER A 323 9.24 10.34 8.01
CA SER A 323 9.45 8.90 7.90
C SER A 323 8.81 8.18 9.09
N LEU A 324 8.75 6.85 9.05
CA LEU A 324 8.19 6.07 10.16
C LEU A 324 8.86 6.38 11.51
N THR A 325 10.19 6.55 11.52
CA THR A 325 10.99 6.81 12.73
C THR A 325 10.85 8.22 13.29
N ASP A 326 10.12 9.12 12.62
CA ASP A 326 9.85 10.46 13.14
C ASP A 326 8.62 10.48 14.08
N ILE A 327 7.85 9.38 14.11
CA ILE A 327 6.60 9.27 14.88
C ILE A 327 6.83 8.74 16.30
N TYR A 328 7.94 8.04 16.56
CA TYR A 328 8.26 7.44 17.86
C TYR A 328 9.74 7.53 18.24
#